data_AF-A0A924ZS11-F1
#
_entry.id   AF-A0A924ZS11-F1
#
_cell.length_a   1.000
_cell.length_b   1.000
_cell.length_c   1.000
_cell.angle_alpha   90.00
_cell.angle_beta   90.00
_cell.angle_gamma   90.00
#
_symmetry.space_group_name_H-M   'P 1'
#
loop_
_entity.id
_entity.type
_entity.pdbx_description
1 polymer ?
#
loop_
_entity_poly.entity_id
_entity_poly.type
_entity_poly.pdbx_seq_one_letter_code
_entity_poly.pdbx_strand_id
1 'polypeptide(L)'
;MRKLLLIISFFITQLSFGQDINKIEAKLSKAFFKIHYWKFYDNAKTVESFDSLEKVNDQFEKLLLNFTSKNPQTLNYKFKSLIDSGLTISTSADGNFRIYNWDTWTGGTMHIYKNVFQYKASNKIFSKTLNNEKNNDGDPGCLYYEINQVTSNNKNFYLAFNSARLSSGLSYQNIKVFSIDSNKLNDKAKLIKTRTGIKNQLGYEVDLTSSANRNKEVPNFDIEYDKINKVISIPVILDNNEVINKKIKYKFNGTYFEKL
;
A
#
# COMPACT_ATOMS: atom_id res chain seq x y z
N MET A 1 66.54 2.12 -19.51
CA MET A 1 65.60 2.79 -18.58
C MET A 1 64.19 2.30 -18.89
N ARG A 2 63.62 1.50 -18.01
CA ARG A 2 62.36 0.76 -18.20
C ARG A 2 61.27 1.50 -17.42
N LYS A 3 60.29 2.12 -18.09
CA LYS A 3 59.08 2.65 -17.44
C LYS A 3 57.91 1.77 -17.86
N LEU A 4 57.44 0.94 -16.93
CA LEU A 4 56.23 0.14 -17.07
C LEU A 4 55.07 1.00 -16.56
N LEU A 5 54.13 1.35 -17.44
CA LEU A 5 52.86 1.98 -17.08
C LEU A 5 51.88 0.89 -16.66
N LEU A 6 51.51 0.87 -15.38
CA LEU A 6 50.42 0.07 -14.85
C LEU A 6 49.11 0.86 -14.97
N ILE A 7 48.26 0.45 -15.91
CA ILE A 7 46.86 0.88 -16.00
C ILE A 7 46.05 -0.08 -15.13
N ILE A 8 45.59 0.40 -13.98
CA ILE A 8 44.67 -0.34 -13.11
C ILE A 8 43.26 -0.20 -13.68
N SER A 9 42.75 -1.30 -14.23
CA SER A 9 41.38 -1.41 -14.73
C SER A 9 40.45 -1.81 -13.59
N PHE A 10 39.64 -0.87 -13.11
CA PHE A 10 38.54 -1.12 -12.17
C PHE A 10 37.28 -1.55 -12.96
N PHE A 11 37.20 -2.84 -13.34
CA PHE A 11 35.97 -3.39 -13.93
C PHE A 11 34.93 -3.73 -12.85
N ILE A 12 33.96 -2.82 -12.71
CA ILE A 12 32.50 -3.04 -12.54
C ILE A 12 32.08 -4.37 -11.88
N THR A 13 31.81 -4.34 -10.58
CA THR A 13 31.16 -5.43 -9.82
C THR A 13 29.63 -5.29 -9.75
N GLN A 14 28.98 -4.74 -10.79
CA GLN A 14 27.51 -4.51 -10.78
C GLN A 14 26.65 -5.65 -11.36
N LEU A 15 27.24 -6.76 -11.83
CA LEU A 15 26.50 -7.76 -12.62
C LEU A 15 25.92 -8.96 -11.85
N SER A 16 26.22 -9.14 -10.56
CA SER A 16 25.75 -10.33 -9.81
C SER A 16 24.37 -10.17 -9.17
N PHE A 17 23.95 -8.92 -8.97
CA PHE A 17 22.73 -8.59 -8.24
C PHE A 17 21.44 -8.78 -9.05
N GLY A 18 21.45 -8.46 -10.34
CA GLY A 18 20.29 -8.58 -11.22
C GLY A 18 19.83 -10.02 -11.49
N GLN A 19 20.73 -10.99 -11.41
CA GLN A 19 20.38 -12.40 -11.61
C GLN A 19 19.62 -12.99 -10.41
N ASP A 20 19.85 -12.46 -9.21
CA ASP A 20 19.19 -12.94 -7.99
C ASP A 20 17.77 -12.36 -7.86
N ILE A 21 17.59 -11.07 -8.17
CA ILE A 21 16.26 -10.43 -8.10
C ILE A 21 15.25 -11.04 -9.09
N ASN A 22 15.70 -11.44 -10.28
CA ASN A 22 14.84 -12.13 -11.26
C ASN A 22 14.39 -13.51 -10.75
N LYS A 23 15.27 -14.24 -10.04
CA LYS A 23 14.92 -15.53 -9.41
C LYS A 23 13.96 -15.33 -8.25
N ILE A 24 14.13 -14.25 -7.48
CA ILE A 24 13.19 -13.86 -6.42
C ILE A 24 11.81 -13.57 -7.02
N GLU A 25 11.74 -12.75 -8.07
CA GLU A 25 10.48 -12.45 -8.76
C GLU A 25 9.84 -13.73 -9.29
N ALA A 26 10.56 -14.61 -9.98
CA ALA A 26 10.00 -15.87 -10.47
C ALA A 26 9.40 -16.75 -9.35
N LYS A 27 10.08 -16.83 -8.19
CA LYS A 27 9.57 -17.57 -7.02
C LYS A 27 8.30 -16.92 -6.44
N LEU A 28 8.31 -15.59 -6.30
CA LEU A 28 7.15 -14.84 -5.82
C LEU A 28 5.97 -14.97 -6.79
N SER A 29 6.19 -14.79 -8.09
CA SER A 29 5.15 -14.94 -9.12
C SER A 29 4.56 -16.33 -9.12
N LYS A 30 5.38 -17.38 -8.99
CA LYS A 30 4.89 -18.76 -8.86
C LYS A 30 4.01 -18.95 -7.62
N ALA A 31 4.40 -18.36 -6.48
CA ALA A 31 3.61 -18.43 -5.26
C ALA A 31 2.30 -17.63 -5.38
N PHE A 32 2.36 -16.43 -5.96
CA PHE A 32 1.20 -15.55 -6.15
C PHE A 32 0.19 -16.15 -7.14
N PHE A 33 0.67 -16.79 -8.22
CA PHE A 33 -0.20 -17.47 -9.19
C PHE A 33 -1.06 -18.56 -8.55
N LYS A 34 -0.61 -19.20 -7.47
CA LYS A 34 -1.42 -20.18 -6.75
C LYS A 34 -2.67 -19.58 -6.12
N ILE A 35 -2.65 -18.30 -5.74
CA ILE A 35 -3.84 -17.59 -5.23
C ILE A 35 -4.90 -17.54 -6.35
N HIS A 36 -4.50 -17.17 -7.57
CA HIS A 36 -5.41 -17.16 -8.72
C HIS A 36 -5.92 -18.55 -9.08
N TYR A 37 -5.05 -19.56 -9.05
CA TYR A 37 -5.44 -20.95 -9.29
C TYR A 37 -6.57 -21.36 -8.32
N TRP A 38 -6.40 -21.15 -7.02
CA TRP A 38 -7.40 -21.55 -6.02
C TRP A 38 -8.66 -20.68 -6.05
N LYS A 39 -8.54 -19.39 -6.40
CA LYS A 39 -9.69 -18.52 -6.64
C LYS A 39 -10.64 -19.07 -7.71
N PHE A 40 -10.09 -19.55 -8.83
CA PHE A 40 -10.88 -20.01 -9.99
C PHE A 40 -11.05 -21.53 -10.04
N TYR A 41 -10.64 -22.25 -8.99
CA TYR A 41 -10.77 -23.70 -8.95
C TYR A 41 -12.25 -24.09 -8.75
N ASP A 42 -12.90 -24.50 -9.84
CA ASP A 42 -14.35 -24.67 -10.00
C ASP A 42 -14.98 -25.87 -9.26
N ASN A 43 -14.25 -26.50 -8.33
CA ASN A 43 -14.84 -27.38 -7.31
C ASN A 43 -15.18 -26.60 -6.03
N ALA A 44 -15.50 -25.31 -6.17
CA ALA A 44 -15.73 -24.29 -5.12
C ALA A 44 -16.89 -24.57 -4.14
N LYS A 45 -17.37 -25.83 -4.06
CA LYS A 45 -18.37 -26.29 -3.08
C LYS A 45 -17.79 -27.19 -1.99
N THR A 46 -16.48 -27.49 -2.00
CA THR A 46 -15.83 -28.21 -0.90
C THR A 46 -15.04 -27.24 -0.01
N VAL A 47 -15.12 -27.47 1.31
CA VAL A 47 -14.38 -26.76 2.37
C VAL A 47 -12.87 -26.66 2.06
N GLU A 48 -12.33 -27.66 1.34
CA GLU A 48 -10.92 -27.76 0.97
C GLU A 48 -10.40 -26.62 0.08
N SER A 49 -11.26 -25.99 -0.73
CA SER A 49 -10.86 -24.90 -1.63
C SER A 49 -10.57 -23.60 -0.88
N PHE A 50 -11.40 -23.26 0.10
CA PHE A 50 -11.23 -22.09 0.96
C PHE A 50 -10.00 -22.22 1.85
N ASP A 51 -9.85 -23.37 2.53
CA ASP A 51 -8.67 -23.68 3.35
C ASP A 51 -7.37 -23.62 2.52
N SER A 52 -7.43 -24.08 1.28
CA SER A 52 -6.30 -24.01 0.35
C SER A 52 -5.97 -22.57 -0.03
N LEU A 53 -6.98 -21.73 -0.27
CA LEU A 53 -6.82 -20.31 -0.61
C LEU A 53 -6.19 -19.53 0.54
N GLU A 54 -6.68 -19.70 1.77
CA GLU A 54 -6.07 -19.10 2.97
C GLU A 54 -4.60 -19.52 3.12
N LYS A 55 -4.34 -20.83 3.00
CA LYS A 55 -2.99 -21.39 3.11
C LYS A 55 -2.03 -20.80 2.08
N VAL A 56 -2.44 -20.66 0.81
CA VAL A 56 -1.54 -20.08 -0.20
C VAL A 56 -1.33 -18.58 0.00
N ASN A 57 -2.32 -17.86 0.52
CA ASN A 57 -2.16 -16.45 0.91
C ASN A 57 -1.11 -16.29 2.02
N ASP A 58 -1.18 -17.12 3.07
CA ASP A 58 -0.20 -17.14 4.15
C ASP A 58 1.21 -17.52 3.68
N GLN A 59 1.31 -18.51 2.79
CA GLN A 59 2.58 -18.91 2.19
C GLN A 59 3.20 -17.77 1.37
N PHE A 60 2.38 -17.07 0.57
CA PHE A 60 2.83 -15.94 -0.22
C PHE A 60 3.30 -14.79 0.68
N GLU A 61 2.53 -14.42 1.70
CA GLU A 61 2.90 -13.37 2.65
C GLU A 61 4.25 -13.66 3.33
N LYS A 62 4.41 -14.87 3.88
CA LYS A 62 5.67 -15.30 4.52
C LYS A 62 6.85 -15.25 3.56
N LEU A 63 6.65 -15.70 2.32
CA LEU A 63 7.69 -15.67 1.30
C LEU A 63 8.08 -14.24 0.91
N LEU A 64 7.09 -13.36 0.73
CA LEU A 64 7.27 -11.95 0.42
C LEU A 64 7.99 -11.22 1.55
N LEU A 65 7.58 -11.41 2.80
CA LEU A 65 8.27 -10.88 3.98
C LEU A 65 9.73 -11.33 4.04
N ASN A 66 10.00 -12.62 3.83
CA ASN A 66 11.35 -13.14 3.85
C ASN A 66 12.23 -12.53 2.76
N PHE A 67 11.75 -12.42 1.52
CA PHE A 67 12.55 -11.81 0.45
C PHE A 67 12.73 -10.31 0.63
N THR A 68 11.67 -9.58 0.98
CA THR A 68 11.72 -8.12 1.12
C THR A 68 12.51 -7.66 2.35
N SER A 69 12.63 -8.49 3.40
CA SER A 69 13.48 -8.19 4.57
C SER A 69 14.97 -8.47 4.37
N LYS A 70 15.34 -9.29 3.36
CA LYS A 70 16.73 -9.73 3.14
C LYS A 70 17.39 -9.14 1.90
N ASN A 71 16.60 -8.63 0.94
CA ASN A 71 17.10 -8.22 -0.36
C ASN A 71 16.81 -6.74 -0.63
N PRO A 72 17.77 -5.81 -0.44
CA PRO A 72 17.54 -4.37 -0.56
C PRO A 72 16.98 -3.90 -1.91
N GLN A 73 17.31 -4.60 -2.98
CA GLN A 73 16.82 -4.30 -4.33
C GLN A 73 15.31 -4.39 -4.46
N THR A 74 14.67 -5.24 -3.66
CA THR A 74 13.21 -5.42 -3.68
C THR A 74 12.49 -4.10 -3.36
N LEU A 75 13.11 -3.16 -2.65
CA LEU A 75 12.49 -1.87 -2.32
C LEU A 75 12.21 -0.97 -3.53
N ASN A 76 12.96 -1.12 -4.62
CA ASN A 76 12.82 -0.28 -5.81
C ASN A 76 12.65 -1.09 -7.12
N TYR A 77 12.78 -2.41 -7.05
CA TYR A 77 12.58 -3.28 -8.20
C TYR A 77 11.12 -3.24 -8.70
N LYS A 78 10.89 -3.32 -10.01
CA LYS A 78 9.56 -3.09 -10.60
C LYS A 78 8.58 -4.24 -10.39
N PHE A 79 9.07 -5.47 -10.26
CA PHE A 79 8.23 -6.67 -10.12
C PHE A 79 7.10 -6.77 -11.17
N LYS A 80 7.47 -6.60 -12.46
CA LYS A 80 6.49 -6.54 -13.55
C LYS A 80 5.59 -7.78 -13.58
N SER A 81 6.14 -8.98 -13.38
CA SER A 81 5.36 -10.23 -13.43
C SER A 81 4.31 -10.32 -12.32
N LEU A 82 4.63 -9.81 -11.13
CA LEU A 82 3.69 -9.75 -10.02
C LEU A 82 2.60 -8.70 -10.26
N ILE A 83 2.98 -7.52 -10.77
CA ILE A 83 2.03 -6.45 -11.12
C ILE A 83 1.06 -6.92 -12.22
N ASP A 84 1.58 -7.52 -13.28
CA ASP A 84 0.77 -8.08 -14.37
C ASP A 84 -0.21 -9.16 -13.86
N SER A 85 0.16 -9.84 -12.76
CA SER A 85 -0.67 -10.83 -12.09
C SER A 85 -1.67 -10.22 -11.10
N GLY A 86 -1.65 -8.91 -10.84
CA GLY A 86 -2.59 -8.22 -9.95
C GLY A 86 -2.07 -7.90 -8.55
N LEU A 87 -0.77 -8.08 -8.27
CA LEU A 87 -0.15 -7.51 -7.06
C LEU A 87 -0.04 -5.99 -7.22
N THR A 88 -0.57 -5.22 -6.28
CA THR A 88 -0.35 -3.77 -6.27
C THR A 88 0.91 -3.45 -5.48
N ILE A 89 1.72 -2.54 -6.00
CA ILE A 89 2.95 -2.08 -5.36
C ILE A 89 3.00 -0.56 -5.41
N SER A 90 3.00 0.06 -4.24
CA SER A 90 3.06 1.51 -4.08
C SER A 90 4.38 1.89 -3.43
N THR A 91 5.16 2.80 -4.04
CA THR A 91 6.48 3.22 -3.53
C THR A 91 6.50 4.74 -3.36
N SER A 92 7.02 5.20 -2.22
CA SER A 92 7.30 6.62 -1.94
C SER A 92 8.32 7.20 -2.91
N ALA A 93 8.25 8.52 -3.12
CA ALA A 93 9.11 9.24 -4.07
C ALA A 93 10.61 9.13 -3.73
N ASP A 94 10.97 9.08 -2.45
CA ASP A 94 12.36 8.90 -2.01
C ASP A 94 12.85 7.45 -2.03
N GLY A 95 11.97 6.49 -2.39
CA GLY A 95 12.29 5.08 -2.46
C GLY A 95 12.61 4.44 -1.11
N ASN A 96 12.24 5.08 0.02
CA ASN A 96 12.51 4.55 1.36
C ASN A 96 11.35 3.79 1.98
N PHE A 97 10.15 3.90 1.39
CA PHE A 97 8.94 3.22 1.87
C PHE A 97 8.15 2.64 0.70
N ARG A 98 7.76 1.37 0.82
CA ARG A 98 6.98 0.61 -0.16
C ARG A 98 5.93 -0.24 0.53
N ILE A 99 4.76 -0.34 -0.08
CA ILE A 99 3.68 -1.23 0.33
C ILE A 99 3.39 -2.19 -0.82
N TYR A 100 3.35 -3.47 -0.51
CA TYR A 100 2.85 -4.53 -1.39
C TYR A 100 1.50 -4.95 -0.87
N ASN A 101 0.52 -5.10 -1.75
CA ASN A 101 -0.81 -5.49 -1.31
C ASN A 101 -1.54 -6.30 -2.38
N TRP A 102 -2.39 -7.20 -1.91
CA TRP A 102 -3.22 -8.04 -2.77
C TRP A 102 -4.53 -8.37 -2.07
N ASP A 103 -5.53 -8.68 -2.88
CA ASP A 103 -6.78 -9.28 -2.45
C ASP A 103 -6.55 -10.77 -2.17
N THR A 104 -6.96 -11.24 -1.00
CA THR A 104 -6.83 -12.65 -0.62
C THR A 104 -7.83 -13.53 -1.37
N TRP A 105 -8.89 -12.95 -1.93
CA TRP A 105 -10.03 -13.61 -2.54
C TRP A 105 -10.78 -14.56 -1.59
N THR A 106 -10.55 -14.41 -0.29
CA THR A 106 -11.30 -15.15 0.76
C THR A 106 -12.56 -14.39 1.18
N GLY A 107 -12.72 -13.15 0.71
CA GLY A 107 -13.94 -12.36 0.85
C GLY A 107 -14.94 -12.62 -0.27
N GLY A 108 -16.17 -12.16 -0.08
CA GLY A 108 -17.22 -12.15 -1.10
C GLY A 108 -17.30 -10.79 -1.79
N THR A 109 -18.44 -10.11 -1.64
CA THR A 109 -18.61 -8.72 -2.11
C THR A 109 -17.79 -7.74 -1.29
N MET A 110 -17.52 -8.05 -0.02
CA MET A 110 -16.47 -7.45 0.79
C MET A 110 -15.14 -8.13 0.45
N HIS A 111 -14.15 -7.35 0.04
CA HIS A 111 -12.83 -7.87 -0.31
C HIS A 111 -11.93 -7.85 0.91
N ILE A 112 -11.06 -8.85 1.06
CA ILE A 112 -10.10 -8.93 2.17
C ILE A 112 -8.70 -8.72 1.60
N TYR A 113 -7.94 -7.79 2.15
CA TYR A 113 -6.62 -7.40 1.66
C TYR A 113 -5.51 -7.72 2.65
N LYS A 114 -4.41 -8.26 2.13
CA LYS A 114 -3.16 -8.41 2.88
C LYS A 114 -2.11 -7.42 2.38
N ASN A 115 -1.23 -7.02 3.30
CA ASN A 115 -0.30 -5.92 3.10
C ASN A 115 1.07 -6.21 3.72
N VAL A 116 2.14 -6.04 2.93
CA VAL A 116 3.53 -6.06 3.42
C VAL A 116 4.13 -4.67 3.26
N PHE A 117 4.63 -4.13 4.37
CA PHE A 117 5.24 -2.82 4.46
C PHE A 117 6.75 -2.98 4.51
N GLN A 118 7.44 -2.49 3.48
CA GLN A 118 8.89 -2.51 3.39
C GLN A 118 9.43 -1.09 3.52
N TYR A 119 10.48 -0.92 4.31
CA TYR A 119 11.07 0.39 4.54
C TYR A 119 12.57 0.32 4.74
N LYS A 120 13.26 1.41 4.39
CA LYS A 120 14.69 1.61 4.62
C LYS A 120 14.89 2.54 5.81
N ALA A 121 15.72 2.14 6.76
CA ALA A 121 16.14 2.97 7.88
C ALA A 121 17.61 2.68 8.24
N SER A 122 18.40 3.72 8.46
CA SER A 122 19.84 3.61 8.75
C SER A 122 20.60 2.67 7.80
N ASN A 123 20.31 2.78 6.49
CA ASN A 123 20.84 1.91 5.41
C ASN A 123 20.52 0.42 5.52
N LYS A 124 19.64 0.01 6.44
CA LYS A 124 19.08 -1.34 6.52
C LYS A 124 17.67 -1.33 5.94
N ILE A 125 17.27 -2.48 5.41
CA ILE A 125 15.88 -2.72 4.99
C ILE A 125 15.14 -3.53 6.04
N PHE A 126 13.87 -3.25 6.16
CA PHE A 126 12.96 -3.91 7.08
C PHE A 126 11.67 -4.20 6.33
N SER A 127 11.03 -5.31 6.67
CA SER A 127 9.68 -5.62 6.21
C SER A 127 8.83 -6.11 7.36
N LYS A 128 7.57 -5.72 7.38
CA LYS A 128 6.58 -6.20 8.35
C LYS A 128 5.18 -6.19 7.75
N THR A 129 4.31 -7.01 8.30
CA THR A 129 2.86 -6.78 8.22
C THR A 129 2.48 -5.79 9.32
N LEU A 130 1.44 -5.01 9.09
CA LEU A 130 0.77 -4.23 10.12
C LEU A 130 -0.53 -4.94 10.44
N ASN A 131 -0.41 -6.08 11.12
CA ASN A 131 -1.39 -6.72 12.01
C ASN A 131 -0.87 -8.13 12.37
N ASN A 132 -0.65 -8.37 13.66
CA ASN A 132 -0.58 -9.68 14.30
C ASN A 132 -1.29 -9.49 15.64
N GLU A 133 -2.24 -10.38 15.95
CA GLU A 133 -3.00 -10.50 17.22
C GLU A 133 -4.30 -9.67 17.31
N LYS A 134 -5.42 -10.33 17.02
CA LYS A 134 -6.82 -9.85 17.04
C LYS A 134 -7.24 -9.06 15.80
N ASN A 135 -7.23 -9.73 14.64
CA ASN A 135 -8.33 -9.48 13.71
C ASN A 135 -9.60 -9.79 14.51
N ASN A 136 -10.32 -8.76 14.96
CA ASN A 136 -11.74 -8.96 15.22
C ASN A 136 -12.31 -9.43 13.87
N ASP A 137 -13.04 -10.53 13.86
CA ASP A 137 -13.73 -11.05 12.69
C ASP A 137 -14.53 -9.91 12.05
N GLY A 138 -13.98 -9.23 11.03
CA GLY A 138 -14.60 -8.05 10.44
C GLY A 138 -13.72 -6.92 9.90
N ASP A 139 -12.40 -6.88 10.14
CA ASP A 139 -11.54 -5.88 9.43
C ASP A 139 -11.05 -6.47 8.09
N PRO A 140 -11.56 -5.98 6.94
CA PRO A 140 -11.14 -6.46 5.61
C PRO A 140 -9.74 -5.98 5.21
N GLY A 141 -9.09 -5.12 5.99
CA GLY A 141 -7.90 -4.41 5.55
C GLY A 141 -8.21 -3.45 4.40
N CYS A 142 -7.17 -3.04 3.66
CA CYS A 142 -7.32 -2.09 2.56
C CYS A 142 -6.26 -2.29 1.47
N LEU A 143 -6.59 -1.78 0.28
CA LEU A 143 -5.72 -1.62 -0.88
C LEU A 143 -5.00 -0.27 -0.79
N TYR A 144 -3.67 -0.26 -0.70
CA TYR A 144 -2.86 0.97 -0.77
C TYR A 144 -2.40 1.22 -2.21
N TYR A 145 -2.94 2.24 -2.86
CA TYR A 145 -2.71 2.48 -4.29
C TYR A 145 -1.74 3.64 -4.58
N GLU A 146 -1.43 4.48 -3.59
CA GLU A 146 -0.47 5.57 -3.77
C GLU A 146 0.23 5.94 -2.46
N ILE A 147 1.50 6.36 -2.56
CA ILE A 147 2.24 6.94 -1.44
C ILE A 147 2.79 8.30 -1.85
N ASN A 148 2.27 9.35 -1.22
CA ASN A 148 2.79 10.70 -1.31
C ASN A 148 3.70 11.02 -0.12
N GLN A 149 4.56 12.01 -0.28
CA GLN A 149 5.55 12.37 0.74
C GLN A 149 5.53 13.86 1.01
N VAL A 150 5.66 14.22 2.29
CA VAL A 150 5.96 15.58 2.73
C VAL A 150 7.00 15.56 3.85
N THR A 151 7.70 16.67 4.03
CA THR A 151 8.68 16.84 5.11
C THR A 151 8.16 17.90 6.07
N SER A 152 8.18 17.59 7.36
CA SER A 152 7.80 18.47 8.47
C SER A 152 8.85 18.33 9.57
N ASN A 153 9.42 19.44 10.05
CA ASN A 153 10.46 19.44 11.08
C ASN A 153 11.62 18.46 10.79
N ASN A 154 12.17 18.50 9.57
CA ASN A 154 13.23 17.61 9.08
C ASN A 154 12.91 16.11 9.11
N LYS A 155 11.63 15.75 9.23
CA LYS A 155 11.14 14.38 9.23
C LYS A 155 10.23 14.14 8.03
N ASN A 156 10.47 13.03 7.33
CA ASN A 156 9.61 12.59 6.24
C ASN A 156 8.37 11.90 6.79
N PHE A 157 7.23 12.30 6.25
CA PHE A 157 5.93 11.66 6.45
C PHE A 157 5.43 11.15 5.11
N TYR A 158 4.87 9.95 5.15
CA TYR A 158 4.32 9.26 3.98
C TYR A 158 2.80 9.20 4.12
N LEU A 159 2.11 9.81 3.17
CA LEU A 159 0.66 9.80 3.04
C LEU A 159 0.31 8.61 2.14
N ALA A 160 -0.11 7.50 2.74
CA ALA A 160 -0.48 6.30 2.00
C ALA A 160 -2.00 6.29 1.76
N PHE A 161 -2.38 6.49 0.50
CA PHE A 161 -3.76 6.52 0.05
C PHE A 161 -4.24 5.09 -0.10
N ASN A 162 -5.41 4.82 0.48
CA ASN A 162 -5.97 3.49 0.52
C ASN A 162 -7.49 3.50 0.44
N SER A 163 -8.02 2.38 -0.03
CA SER A 163 -9.45 2.13 -0.09
C SER A 163 -9.77 0.73 0.41
N ALA A 164 -10.93 0.55 1.01
CA ALA A 164 -11.51 -0.76 1.32
C ALA A 164 -12.84 -0.93 0.59
N ARG A 165 -13.08 -2.12 0.05
CA ARG A 165 -14.37 -2.50 -0.51
C ARG A 165 -15.13 -3.30 0.55
N LEU A 166 -16.15 -2.67 1.13
CA LEU A 166 -16.93 -3.23 2.23
C LEU A 166 -18.16 -4.00 1.73
N SER A 167 -18.63 -3.71 0.51
CA SER A 167 -19.61 -4.52 -0.23
C SER A 167 -19.55 -4.15 -1.73
N SER A 168 -20.55 -4.54 -2.51
CA SER A 168 -20.68 -4.08 -3.90
C SER A 168 -21.07 -2.61 -4.04
N GLY A 169 -21.58 -1.97 -2.98
CA GLY A 169 -21.96 -0.55 -3.00
C GLY A 169 -21.46 0.26 -1.82
N LEU A 170 -20.75 -0.35 -0.87
CA LEU A 170 -20.14 0.32 0.27
C LEU A 170 -18.61 0.26 0.15
N SER A 171 -17.96 1.41 0.28
CA SER A 171 -16.50 1.52 0.28
C SER A 171 -16.01 2.50 1.34
N TYR A 172 -14.75 2.37 1.74
CA TYR A 172 -14.05 3.30 2.61
C TYR A 172 -12.88 3.90 1.86
N GLN A 173 -12.74 5.22 1.87
CA GLN A 173 -11.62 5.95 1.29
C GLN A 173 -10.80 6.57 2.41
N ASN A 174 -9.47 6.49 2.34
CA ASN A 174 -8.63 6.92 3.45
C ASN A 174 -7.21 7.32 3.04
N ILE A 175 -6.63 8.25 3.80
CA ILE A 175 -5.19 8.49 3.85
C ILE A 175 -4.71 8.04 5.22
N LYS A 176 -3.73 7.11 5.27
CA LYS A 176 -3.01 6.77 6.49
C LYS A 176 -1.61 7.38 6.46
N VAL A 177 -1.23 8.03 7.55
CA VAL A 177 0.06 8.70 7.69
C VAL A 177 1.06 7.77 8.37
N PHE A 178 2.21 7.62 7.73
CA PHE A 178 3.36 6.88 8.24
C PHE A 178 4.56 7.79 8.42
N SER A 179 5.46 7.40 9.31
CA SER A 179 6.84 7.90 9.33
C SER A 179 7.80 6.76 9.63
N ILE A 180 9.09 6.99 9.42
CA ILE A 180 10.14 6.04 9.80
C ILE A 180 10.96 6.70 10.92
N ASP A 181 10.96 6.09 12.10
CA ASP A 181 11.58 6.61 13.32
C ASP A 181 12.51 5.55 13.91
N SER A 182 13.80 5.86 14.08
CA SER A 182 14.76 4.99 14.79
C SER A 182 14.68 3.51 14.40
N ASN A 183 14.73 3.23 13.08
CA ASN A 183 14.60 1.89 12.49
C ASN A 183 13.23 1.20 12.62
N LYS A 184 12.18 1.94 12.95
CA LYS A 184 10.81 1.43 13.04
C LYS A 184 9.89 2.20 12.12
N LEU A 185 8.99 1.47 11.46
CA LEU A 185 7.83 2.08 10.81
C LEU A 185 6.84 2.51 11.89
N ASN A 186 6.54 3.80 11.94
CA ASN A 186 5.54 4.41 12.81
C ASN A 186 4.25 4.62 12.02
N ASP A 187 3.26 3.76 12.25
CA ASP A 187 1.93 3.79 11.64
C ASP A 187 0.90 4.64 12.42
N LYS A 188 1.36 5.32 13.47
CA LYS A 188 0.59 6.25 14.30
C LYS A 188 1.09 7.68 14.15
N ALA A 189 1.90 7.96 13.12
CA ALA A 189 2.43 9.28 12.82
C ALA A 189 1.28 10.27 12.57
N LYS A 190 1.26 11.40 13.26
CA LYS A 190 0.17 12.38 13.17
C LYS A 190 0.59 13.56 12.31
N LEU A 191 -0.22 13.92 11.32
CA LEU A 191 0.08 15.03 10.41
C LEU A 191 -1.16 15.83 9.95
N ILE A 192 -2.37 15.34 10.23
CA ILE A 192 -3.60 15.95 9.71
C ILE A 192 -4.35 16.61 10.86
N LYS A 193 -4.37 17.95 10.90
CA LYS A 193 -5.07 18.73 11.92
C LYS A 193 -6.55 18.80 11.55
N THR A 194 -7.39 18.26 12.42
CA THR A 194 -8.85 18.37 12.35
C THR A 194 -9.38 19.12 13.57
N ARG A 195 -10.69 19.39 13.61
CA ARG A 195 -11.35 20.02 14.77
C ARG A 195 -11.16 19.22 16.06
N THR A 196 -11.01 17.90 15.97
CA THR A 196 -10.84 17.00 17.14
C THR A 196 -9.37 16.64 17.42
N GLY A 197 -8.44 17.43 16.88
CA GLY A 197 -7.00 17.30 17.10
C GLY A 197 -6.23 16.77 15.90
N ILE A 198 -4.94 16.46 16.10
CA ILE A 198 -4.05 16.00 15.04
C ILE A 198 -4.17 14.49 14.90
N LYS A 199 -4.56 14.04 13.71
CA LYS A 199 -4.85 12.64 13.38
C LYS A 199 -3.74 12.04 12.52
N ASN A 200 -3.63 10.71 12.59
CA ASN A 200 -2.78 9.90 11.72
C ASN A 200 -3.54 9.38 10.49
N GLN A 201 -4.82 9.71 10.35
CA GLN A 201 -5.62 9.30 9.22
C GLN A 201 -6.74 10.30 8.93
N LEU A 202 -7.22 10.28 7.69
CA LEU A 202 -8.36 11.05 7.21
C LEU A 202 -9.10 10.18 6.20
N GLY A 203 -10.31 9.76 6.55
CA GLY A 203 -11.10 8.88 5.70
C GLY A 203 -12.59 9.02 5.95
N TYR A 204 -13.37 8.42 5.06
CA TYR A 204 -14.83 8.48 5.01
C TYR A 204 -15.38 7.26 4.28
N GLU A 205 -16.62 6.90 4.61
CA GLU A 205 -17.37 5.85 3.91
C GLU A 205 -18.18 6.44 2.77
N VAL A 206 -18.39 5.66 1.71
CA VAL A 206 -19.26 5.99 0.59
C VAL A 206 -20.24 4.84 0.40
N ASP A 207 -21.54 5.12 0.59
CA ASP A 207 -22.64 4.18 0.38
C ASP A 207 -23.44 4.54 -0.88
N LEU A 208 -23.13 3.86 -1.98
CA LEU A 208 -23.81 3.99 -3.27
C LEU A 208 -25.18 3.28 -3.29
N THR A 209 -25.51 2.48 -2.27
CA THR A 209 -26.80 1.80 -2.16
C THR A 209 -27.87 2.66 -1.48
N SER A 210 -27.44 3.70 -0.74
CA SER A 210 -28.33 4.67 -0.12
C SER A 210 -29.30 5.30 -1.13
N SER A 211 -30.53 5.60 -0.70
CA SER A 211 -31.55 6.22 -1.56
C SER A 211 -31.11 7.57 -2.13
N ALA A 212 -30.20 8.26 -1.44
CA ALA A 212 -29.63 9.51 -1.90
C ALA A 212 -28.74 9.37 -3.14
N ASN A 213 -28.03 8.24 -3.28
CA ASN A 213 -27.09 7.99 -4.39
C ASN A 213 -27.62 6.99 -5.44
N ARG A 214 -28.49 6.07 -5.03
CA ARG A 214 -28.97 4.96 -5.87
C ARG A 214 -29.66 5.48 -7.14
N ASN A 215 -29.27 4.92 -8.28
CA ASN A 215 -29.78 5.27 -9.61
C ASN A 215 -29.52 6.73 -10.03
N LYS A 216 -28.53 7.40 -9.42
CA LYS A 216 -28.10 8.74 -9.81
C LYS A 216 -26.64 8.72 -10.26
N GLU A 217 -26.26 9.73 -11.03
CA GLU A 217 -24.86 10.01 -11.27
C GLU A 217 -24.22 10.52 -9.98
N VAL A 218 -23.20 9.80 -9.50
CA VAL A 218 -22.47 10.15 -8.27
C VAL A 218 -21.20 10.89 -8.67
N PRO A 219 -20.93 12.09 -8.11
CA PRO A 219 -19.69 12.81 -8.35
C PRO A 219 -18.45 11.99 -7.95
N ASN A 220 -17.27 12.40 -8.43
CA ASN A 220 -16.01 11.78 -7.99
C ASN A 220 -15.89 11.84 -6.46
N PHE A 221 -15.77 10.68 -5.84
CA PHE A 221 -15.62 10.51 -4.39
C PHE A 221 -14.23 10.02 -3.99
N ASP A 222 -13.27 9.96 -4.92
CA ASP A 222 -11.89 9.64 -4.61
C ASP A 222 -11.21 10.78 -3.85
N ILE A 223 -10.18 10.42 -3.08
CA ILE A 223 -9.30 11.39 -2.45
C ILE A 223 -8.31 11.89 -3.51
N GLU A 224 -8.30 13.20 -3.73
CA GLU A 224 -7.37 13.83 -4.67
C GLU A 224 -6.20 14.48 -3.92
N TYR A 225 -5.02 14.44 -4.54
CA TYR A 225 -3.83 15.08 -3.98
C TYR A 225 -3.09 15.91 -5.04
N ASP A 226 -3.03 17.21 -4.80
CA ASP A 226 -2.15 18.12 -5.54
C ASP A 226 -0.76 18.05 -4.94
N LYS A 227 0.17 17.37 -5.62
CA LYS A 227 1.55 17.19 -5.17
C LYS A 227 2.34 18.50 -5.10
N ILE A 228 2.04 19.44 -6.01
CA ILE A 228 2.77 20.71 -6.13
C ILE A 228 2.38 21.63 -4.97
N ASN A 229 1.07 21.83 -4.80
CA ASN A 229 0.55 22.71 -3.77
C ASN A 229 0.37 22.03 -2.40
N LYS A 230 0.57 20.71 -2.34
CA LYS A 230 0.39 19.85 -1.17
C LYS A 230 -1.00 20.04 -0.57
N VAL A 231 -2.01 19.82 -1.41
CA VAL A 231 -3.43 19.95 -1.04
C VAL A 231 -4.12 18.61 -1.19
N ILE A 232 -4.69 18.12 -0.10
CA ILE A 232 -5.63 16.99 -0.11
C ILE A 232 -7.03 17.55 -0.35
N SER A 233 -7.78 16.96 -1.27
CA SER A 233 -9.19 17.26 -1.45
C SER A 233 -10.02 15.99 -1.24
N ILE A 234 -11.03 16.08 -0.37
CA ILE A 234 -12.00 14.99 -0.13
C ILE A 234 -13.41 15.48 -0.52
N PRO A 235 -14.29 14.61 -1.03
CA PRO A 235 -15.68 14.95 -1.29
C PRO A 235 -16.41 15.37 -0.01
N VAL A 236 -17.49 16.12 -0.17
CA VAL A 236 -18.47 16.35 0.90
C VAL A 236 -19.53 15.26 0.81
N ILE A 237 -19.70 14.51 1.90
CA ILE A 237 -20.77 13.56 2.10
C ILE A 237 -21.72 14.14 3.15
N LEU A 238 -23.00 14.21 2.81
CA LEU A 238 -24.03 14.70 3.72
C LEU A 238 -24.51 13.59 4.67
N ASP A 239 -25.22 13.96 5.73
CA ASP A 239 -25.72 13.01 6.74
C ASP A 239 -26.67 11.94 6.18
N ASN A 240 -27.30 12.21 5.02
CA ASN A 240 -28.13 11.25 4.28
C ASN A 240 -27.32 10.33 3.32
N ASN A 241 -25.99 10.32 3.44
CA ASN A 241 -25.01 9.66 2.57
C ASN A 241 -24.86 10.23 1.15
N GLU A 242 -25.52 11.35 0.82
CA GLU A 242 -25.39 11.96 -0.50
C GLU A 242 -23.96 12.48 -0.72
N VAL A 243 -23.33 12.03 -1.81
CA VAL A 243 -22.07 12.61 -2.29
C VAL A 243 -22.40 13.80 -3.18
N ILE A 244 -21.99 15.00 -2.79
CA ILE A 244 -22.25 16.21 -3.57
C ILE A 244 -20.97 16.70 -4.27
N ASN A 245 -21.15 17.48 -5.34
CA ASN A 245 -20.03 18.09 -6.09
C ASN A 245 -19.42 19.29 -5.33
N LYS A 246 -18.95 19.05 -4.11
CA LYS A 246 -18.19 19.97 -3.26
C LYS A 246 -17.06 19.20 -2.60
N LYS A 247 -15.97 19.91 -2.28
CA LYS A 247 -14.78 19.31 -1.68
C LYS A 247 -14.35 20.06 -0.43
N ILE A 248 -13.92 19.32 0.58
CA ILE A 248 -13.16 19.84 1.71
C ILE A 248 -11.68 19.73 1.36
N LYS A 249 -10.94 20.82 1.53
CA LYS A 249 -9.52 20.89 1.21
C LYS A 249 -8.69 20.99 2.47
N TYR A 250 -7.58 20.25 2.53
CA TYR A 250 -6.55 20.38 3.55
C TYR A 250 -5.24 20.75 2.88
N LYS A 251 -4.63 21.86 3.28
CA LYS A 251 -3.34 22.32 2.74
C LYS A 251 -2.24 22.09 3.76
N PHE A 252 -1.11 21.59 3.28
CA PHE A 252 0.08 21.49 4.11
C PHE A 252 0.67 22.88 4.38
N ASN A 253 0.80 23.26 5.65
CA ASN A 253 1.31 24.57 6.07
C ASN A 253 2.81 24.57 6.44
N GLY A 254 3.52 23.47 6.21
CA GLY A 254 4.90 23.26 6.64
C GLY A 254 5.03 22.42 7.91
N THR A 255 3.97 22.34 8.72
CA THR A 255 3.93 21.50 9.93
C THR A 255 2.87 20.40 9.83
N TYR A 256 1.64 20.75 9.48
CA TYR A 256 0.49 19.85 9.37
C TYR A 256 -0.32 20.14 8.10
N PHE A 257 -1.13 19.18 7.68
CA PHE A 257 -2.27 19.44 6.81
C PHE A 257 -3.40 20.03 7.63
N GLU A 258 -3.87 21.21 7.25
CA GLU A 258 -4.96 21.90 7.94
C GLU A 258 -6.06 22.26 6.95
N LYS A 259 -7.32 22.16 7.40
CA LYS A 259 -8.48 22.49 6.58
C LYS A 259 -8.39 23.97 6.15
N LEU A 260 -8.58 24.22 4.86
CA LEU A 260 -8.72 25.57 4.29
C LEU A 260 -10.05 26.22 4.72
#